data_AF-A0A2I0QV44-F1
#
_entry.id   AF-A0A2I0QV44-F1
#
_cell.length_a   1.000
_cell.length_b   1.000
_cell.length_c   1.000
_cell.angle_alpha   90.00
_cell.angle_beta   90.00
_cell.angle_gamma   90.00
#
_symmetry.space_group_name_H-M   'P 1'
#
loop_
_entity.id
_entity.type
_entity.pdbx_description
1 polymer ?
#
loop_
_entity_poly.entity_id
_entity_poly.type
_entity_poly.pdbx_seq_one_letter_code
_entity_poly.pdbx_strand_id
1 'polypeptide(L)'
;MSTTAMVTLFISIFSLTISGIVAFITYRYNTVEIRNNARLEHNKLLLEIDRMYIDDPDLWSIYDNHPISKHIERTPLKKGKREAFIYYYLNFFDIIYDFYHKQIYKNKNDRNDWDSWDSYIRHFFQGCTMAREMFKDSSEWYDKDFAKYILKIIREIEWKDYDRFVEDKDEV
;
A
#
# COMPACT_ATOMS: atom_id res chain seq x y z
N MET A 1 -41.33 -23.53 41.44
CA MET A 1 -41.20 -22.64 40.28
C MET A 1 -42.45 -22.80 39.43
N SER A 2 -43.13 -21.73 39.01
CA SER A 2 -44.32 -21.86 38.14
C SER A 2 -43.90 -22.36 36.75
N THR A 3 -44.76 -23.14 36.09
CA THR A 3 -44.56 -23.58 34.70
C THR A 3 -44.31 -22.40 33.76
N THR A 4 -44.95 -21.26 34.02
CA THR A 4 -44.76 -20.00 33.29
C THR A 4 -43.33 -19.47 33.39
N ALA A 5 -42.71 -19.51 34.58
CA ALA A 5 -41.35 -19.03 34.79
C ALA A 5 -40.30 -19.91 34.08
N MET A 6 -40.56 -21.21 33.97
CA MET A 6 -39.69 -22.13 33.24
C MET A 6 -39.75 -21.86 31.73
N VAL A 7 -40.95 -21.66 31.18
CA VAL A 7 -41.14 -21.35 29.75
C VAL A 7 -40.48 -20.03 29.38
N THR A 8 -40.65 -18.98 30.19
CA THR A 8 -40.01 -17.68 29.91
C THR A 8 -38.48 -17.75 29.98
N LEU A 9 -37.92 -18.55 30.90
CA LEU A 9 -36.47 -18.79 30.98
C LEU A 9 -35.95 -19.47 29.70
N PHE A 10 -36.63 -20.52 29.22
CA PHE A 10 -36.24 -21.21 27.99
C PHE A 10 -36.30 -20.29 26.77
N ILE A 11 -37.37 -19.51 26.62
CA ILE A 11 -37.49 -18.54 25.53
C ILE A 11 -36.36 -17.51 25.58
N SER A 12 -36.02 -17.03 26.78
CA SER A 12 -34.95 -16.05 26.97
C SER A 12 -33.57 -16.61 26.61
N ILE A 13 -33.26 -17.83 27.08
CA ILE A 13 -31.99 -18.51 26.75
C ILE A 13 -31.89 -18.75 25.25
N PHE A 14 -32.95 -19.25 24.63
CA PHE A 14 -32.99 -19.51 23.19
C PHE A 14 -32.81 -18.22 22.37
N SER A 15 -33.48 -17.14 22.77
CA SER A 15 -33.35 -15.82 22.13
C SER A 15 -31.94 -15.26 22.27
N LEU A 16 -31.32 -15.41 23.44
CA LEU A 16 -29.93 -15.02 23.68
C LEU A 16 -28.97 -15.84 22.81
N THR A 17 -29.18 -17.16 22.69
CA THR A 17 -28.37 -18.04 21.83
C THR A 17 -28.46 -17.61 20.36
N ILE A 18 -29.67 -17.37 19.85
CA ILE A 18 -29.86 -16.89 18.46
C ILE A 18 -29.15 -15.55 18.28
N SER A 19 -29.32 -14.62 19.21
CA SER A 19 -28.69 -13.30 19.13
C SER A 19 -27.16 -13.40 19.11
N GLY A 20 -26.59 -14.28 19.93
CA GLY A 20 -25.15 -14.57 19.93
C GLY A 20 -24.67 -15.15 18.59
N ILE A 21 -25.42 -16.08 18.01
CA ILE A 21 -25.10 -16.67 16.70
C ILE A 21 -25.15 -15.60 15.60
N VAL A 22 -26.20 -14.78 15.57
CA VAL A 22 -26.33 -13.69 14.59
C VAL A 22 -25.19 -12.69 14.74
N ALA A 23 -24.87 -12.27 15.96
CA ALA A 23 -23.75 -11.36 16.21
C ALA A 23 -22.41 -11.93 15.72
N PHE A 24 -22.16 -13.22 15.97
CA PHE A 24 -20.95 -13.90 15.49
C PHE A 24 -20.90 -13.96 13.95
N ILE A 25 -22.02 -14.31 13.30
CA ILE A 25 -22.12 -14.35 11.84
C ILE A 25 -21.87 -12.95 11.24
N THR A 26 -22.54 -11.92 11.76
CA THR A 26 -22.37 -10.52 11.33
C THR A 26 -20.93 -10.05 11.49
N TYR A 27 -20.28 -10.35 12.63
CA TYR A 27 -18.87 -10.01 12.84
C TYR A 27 -17.95 -10.63 11.78
N ARG A 28 -18.20 -11.90 11.42
CA ARG A 28 -17.44 -12.60 10.36
C ARG A 28 -17.68 -11.99 8.99
N TYR A 29 -18.92 -11.69 8.64
CA TYR A 29 -19.26 -11.02 7.37
C TYR A 29 -18.63 -9.64 7.27
N ASN A 30 -18.76 -8.80 8.30
CA ASN A 30 -18.17 -7.45 8.32
C ASN A 30 -16.65 -7.51 8.09
N THR A 31 -15.96 -8.48 8.69
CA THR A 31 -14.51 -8.64 8.50
C THR A 31 -14.15 -9.00 7.05
N VAL A 32 -14.94 -9.85 6.39
CA VAL A 32 -14.71 -10.21 4.98
C VAL A 32 -15.07 -9.06 4.05
N GLU A 33 -16.15 -8.35 4.33
CA GLU A 33 -16.61 -7.20 3.56
C GLU A 33 -15.58 -6.06 3.60
N ILE A 34 -15.06 -5.71 4.77
CA ILE A 34 -14.00 -4.70 4.92
C ILE A 34 -12.78 -5.05 4.05
N ARG A 35 -12.38 -6.33 4.01
CA ARG A 35 -11.25 -6.78 3.19
C ARG A 35 -11.52 -6.63 1.69
N ASN A 36 -12.68 -7.05 1.24
CA ASN A 36 -13.06 -6.96 -0.17
C ASN A 36 -13.20 -5.50 -0.61
N ASN A 37 -13.78 -4.65 0.23
CA ASN A 37 -13.91 -3.23 -0.04
C ASN A 37 -12.53 -2.56 -0.12
N ALA A 38 -11.62 -2.85 0.81
CA ALA A 38 -10.27 -2.30 0.74
C ALA A 38 -9.51 -2.75 -0.52
N ARG A 39 -9.58 -4.04 -0.89
CA ARG A 39 -8.99 -4.52 -2.16
C ARG A 39 -9.57 -3.81 -3.37
N LEU A 40 -10.89 -3.58 -3.38
CA LEU A 40 -11.56 -2.84 -4.44
C LEU A 40 -11.07 -1.39 -4.50
N GLU A 41 -10.95 -0.70 -3.37
CA GLU A 41 -10.44 0.66 -3.30
C GLU A 41 -8.97 0.75 -3.75
N HIS A 42 -8.11 -0.19 -3.33
CA HIS A 42 -6.72 -0.26 -3.78
C HIS A 42 -6.61 -0.42 -5.31
N ASN A 43 -7.45 -1.28 -5.90
CA ASN A 43 -7.50 -1.45 -7.35
C ASN A 43 -8.01 -0.19 -8.06
N LYS A 44 -8.97 0.54 -7.48
CA LYS A 44 -9.42 1.84 -8.04
C LYS A 44 -8.31 2.87 -8.04
N LEU A 45 -7.54 2.98 -6.96
CA LEU A 45 -6.39 3.90 -6.88
C LEU A 45 -5.32 3.53 -7.91
N LEU A 46 -5.06 2.24 -8.15
CA LEU A 46 -4.15 1.82 -9.21
C LEU A 46 -4.66 2.22 -10.61
N LEU A 47 -5.95 2.00 -10.88
CA LEU A 47 -6.56 2.45 -12.15
C LEU A 47 -6.56 3.98 -12.31
N GLU A 48 -6.61 4.73 -11.21
CA GLU A 48 -6.47 6.18 -11.22
C GLU A 48 -5.04 6.60 -11.62
N ILE A 49 -4.03 5.90 -11.12
CA ILE A 49 -2.63 6.08 -11.55
C ILE A 49 -2.48 5.79 -13.05
N ASP A 50 -3.03 4.67 -13.52
CA ASP A 50 -2.99 4.32 -14.95
C ASP A 50 -3.66 5.41 -15.80
N ARG A 51 -4.81 5.91 -15.34
CA ARG A 51 -5.50 7.02 -16.01
C ARG A 51 -4.65 8.29 -16.02
N MET A 52 -3.98 8.64 -14.93
CA MET A 52 -3.09 9.80 -14.88
C MET A 52 -1.95 9.69 -15.90
N TYR A 53 -1.39 8.49 -16.10
CA TYR A 53 -0.39 8.24 -17.14
C TYR A 53 -0.94 8.37 -18.57
N ILE A 54 -2.18 7.95 -18.80
CA ILE A 54 -2.84 8.10 -20.10
C ILE A 54 -3.11 9.58 -20.39
N ASP A 55 -3.59 10.32 -19.38
CA ASP A 55 -3.96 11.73 -19.50
C ASP A 55 -2.74 12.66 -19.62
N ASP A 56 -1.62 12.35 -18.94
CA ASP A 56 -0.33 13.04 -19.13
C ASP A 56 0.85 12.05 -19.20
N PRO A 57 1.24 11.63 -20.42
CA PRO A 57 2.37 10.74 -20.63
C PRO A 57 3.72 11.27 -20.11
N ASP A 58 3.87 12.58 -19.90
CA ASP A 58 5.11 13.14 -19.33
C ASP A 58 5.33 12.66 -17.88
N LEU A 59 4.29 12.18 -17.20
CA LEU A 59 4.42 11.60 -15.85
C LEU A 59 5.30 10.34 -15.82
N TRP A 60 5.42 9.61 -16.94
CA TRP A 60 6.34 8.47 -17.04
C TRP A 60 7.80 8.86 -16.81
N SER A 61 8.12 10.15 -16.94
CA SER A 61 9.46 10.67 -16.75
C SER A 61 9.94 10.69 -15.29
N ILE A 62 9.10 10.30 -14.32
CA ILE A 62 9.56 10.03 -12.96
C ILE A 62 10.48 8.79 -12.91
N TYR A 63 10.35 7.86 -13.86
CA TYR A 63 11.20 6.68 -13.91
C TYR A 63 12.49 6.96 -14.68
N ASP A 64 13.63 6.74 -14.03
CA ASP A 64 14.96 7.08 -14.54
C ASP A 64 15.25 6.39 -15.88
N ASN A 65 14.82 5.13 -16.02
CA ASN A 65 15.08 4.30 -17.20
C ASN A 65 14.06 4.48 -18.35
N HIS A 66 13.00 5.27 -18.16
CA HIS A 66 11.96 5.41 -19.19
C HIS A 66 12.44 6.32 -20.33
N PRO A 67 12.16 6.02 -21.63
CA PRO A 67 12.63 6.86 -22.75
C PRO A 67 12.25 8.35 -22.64
N ILE A 68 11.07 8.64 -22.09
CA ILE A 68 10.57 10.01 -21.88
C ILE A 68 11.46 10.79 -20.87
N SER A 69 12.14 10.10 -19.94
CA SER A 69 12.99 10.75 -18.93
C SER A 69 14.17 11.53 -19.54
N LYS A 70 14.56 11.16 -20.78
CA LYS A 70 15.66 11.81 -21.52
C LYS A 70 15.26 13.11 -22.20
N HIS A 71 13.96 13.32 -22.43
CA HIS A 71 13.43 14.43 -23.22
C HIS A 71 12.62 15.44 -22.39
N ILE A 72 12.80 15.42 -21.07
CA ILE A 72 11.96 16.21 -20.16
C ILE A 72 12.27 17.69 -20.27
N GLU A 73 11.21 18.47 -20.49
CA GLU A 73 11.25 19.92 -20.33
C GLU A 73 11.40 20.29 -18.84
N ARG A 74 12.47 20.99 -18.48
CA ARG A 74 12.81 21.31 -17.08
C ARG A 74 12.08 22.55 -16.54
N THR A 75 10.84 22.78 -16.93
CA THR A 75 10.06 23.89 -16.39
C THR A 75 9.69 23.65 -14.92
N PRO A 76 9.66 24.69 -14.07
CA PRO A 76 9.24 24.56 -12.67
C PRO A 76 7.87 23.90 -12.51
N LEU A 77 6.94 24.20 -13.43
CA LEU A 77 5.60 23.62 -13.43
C LEU A 77 5.62 22.10 -13.66
N LYS A 78 6.37 21.60 -14.66
CA LYS A 78 6.51 20.17 -14.94
C LYS A 78 7.26 19.44 -13.82
N LYS A 79 8.22 20.09 -13.17
CA LYS A 79 8.87 19.57 -11.95
C LYS A 79 7.85 19.40 -10.82
N GLY A 80 7.08 20.45 -10.50
CA GLY A 80 6.07 20.40 -9.45
C GLY A 80 4.98 19.35 -9.71
N LYS A 81 4.58 19.16 -10.97
CA LYS A 81 3.63 18.10 -11.33
C LYS A 81 4.16 16.69 -11.01
N ARG A 82 5.44 16.43 -11.31
CA ARG A 82 6.09 15.15 -11.00
C ARG A 82 6.24 14.92 -9.50
N GLU A 83 6.63 15.96 -8.76
CA GLU A 83 6.69 15.91 -7.29
C GLU A 83 5.33 15.58 -6.69
N ALA A 84 4.28 16.27 -7.12
CA ALA A 84 2.91 16.01 -6.66
C ALA A 84 2.47 14.57 -6.96
N PHE A 85 2.82 14.05 -8.14
CA PHE A 85 2.51 12.69 -8.53
C PHE A 85 3.30 11.64 -7.73
N ILE A 86 4.56 11.92 -7.40
CA ILE A 86 5.34 11.08 -6.48
C ILE A 86 4.68 11.07 -5.09
N TYR A 87 4.26 12.21 -4.55
CA TYR A 87 3.53 12.24 -3.28
C TYR A 87 2.21 11.45 -3.32
N TYR A 88 1.51 11.46 -4.46
CA TYR A 88 0.32 10.61 -4.65
C TYR A 88 0.68 9.12 -4.48
N TYR A 89 1.76 8.66 -5.12
CA TYR A 89 2.30 7.31 -4.95
C TYR A 89 2.67 6.99 -3.49
N LEU A 90 3.34 7.91 -2.80
CA LEU A 90 3.76 7.71 -1.41
C LEU A 90 2.55 7.56 -0.48
N ASN A 91 1.53 8.42 -0.64
CA ASN A 91 0.30 8.34 0.14
C ASN A 91 -0.50 7.08 -0.19
N PHE A 92 -0.52 6.68 -1.45
CA PHE A 92 -1.11 5.41 -1.88
C PHE A 92 -0.42 4.23 -1.19
N PHE A 93 0.91 4.18 -1.20
CA PHE A 93 1.68 3.11 -0.56
C PHE A 93 1.51 3.07 0.96
N ASP A 94 1.37 4.22 1.63
CA ASP A 94 1.08 4.28 3.06
C ASP A 94 -0.27 3.61 3.37
N ILE A 95 -1.31 3.91 2.59
CA ILE A 95 -2.64 3.27 2.71
C ILE A 95 -2.55 1.75 2.54
N ILE A 96 -1.84 1.28 1.50
CA ILE A 96 -1.62 -0.15 1.26
C ILE A 96 -0.87 -0.79 2.43
N TYR A 97 0.22 -0.17 2.88
CA TYR A 97 1.04 -0.67 3.97
C TYR A 97 0.23 -0.79 5.25
N ASP A 98 -0.49 0.26 5.66
CA ASP A 98 -1.31 0.27 6.87
C ASP A 98 -2.34 -0.86 6.88
N PHE A 99 -3.03 -1.08 5.75
CA PHE A 99 -4.00 -2.16 5.60
C PHE A 99 -3.38 -3.56 5.79
N TYR A 100 -2.29 -3.85 5.09
CA TYR A 100 -1.69 -5.19 5.13
C TYR A 100 -0.90 -5.44 6.42
N HIS A 101 -0.14 -4.45 6.91
CA HIS A 101 0.70 -4.63 8.10
C HIS A 101 -0.06 -4.48 9.42
N LYS A 102 -1.00 -3.55 9.55
CA LYS A 102 -1.68 -3.32 10.85
C LYS A 102 -2.98 -4.10 10.99
N GLN A 103 -3.73 -4.32 9.91
CA GLN A 103 -5.08 -4.85 10.02
C GLN A 103 -5.18 -6.37 9.76
N ILE A 104 -4.46 -6.91 8.75
CA ILE A 104 -4.91 -8.15 8.07
C ILE A 104 -3.83 -9.22 7.82
N TYR A 105 -2.74 -9.29 8.60
CA TYR A 105 -1.85 -10.47 8.54
C TYR A 105 -2.48 -11.71 9.23
N LYS A 106 -3.45 -12.37 8.57
CA LYS A 106 -4.17 -13.54 9.12
C LYS A 106 -4.40 -14.70 8.13
N ASN A 107 -4.24 -14.51 6.82
CA ASN A 107 -4.46 -15.56 5.82
C ASN A 107 -3.35 -15.57 4.74
N LYS A 108 -3.12 -16.74 4.13
CA LYS A 108 -2.19 -16.95 3.01
C LYS A 108 -2.48 -16.02 1.81
N ASN A 109 -3.75 -15.79 1.50
CA ASN A 109 -4.11 -14.89 0.38
C ASN A 109 -3.67 -13.45 0.65
N ASP A 110 -3.85 -12.97 1.88
CA ASP A 110 -3.46 -11.61 2.26
C ASP A 110 -1.93 -11.44 2.21
N ARG A 111 -1.17 -12.51 2.49
CA ARG A 111 0.28 -12.54 2.31
C ARG A 111 0.68 -12.44 0.84
N ASN A 112 0.05 -13.21 -0.05
CA ASN A 112 0.36 -13.16 -1.49
C ASN A 112 0.05 -11.78 -2.09
N ASP A 113 -1.06 -11.17 -1.66
CA ASP A 113 -1.40 -9.81 -2.07
C ASP A 113 -0.35 -8.82 -1.56
N TRP A 114 0.04 -8.93 -0.29
CA TRP A 114 1.11 -8.11 0.27
C TRP A 114 2.43 -8.28 -0.49
N ASP A 115 2.85 -9.51 -0.79
CA ASP A 115 4.10 -9.76 -1.53
C ASP A 115 4.08 -9.11 -2.92
N SER A 116 2.91 -9.04 -3.55
CA SER A 116 2.71 -8.33 -4.83
C SER A 116 2.83 -6.82 -4.66
N TRP A 117 2.24 -6.26 -3.60
CA TRP A 117 2.36 -4.83 -3.29
C TRP A 117 3.77 -4.43 -2.88
N ASP A 118 4.45 -5.22 -2.05
CA ASP A 118 5.87 -5.02 -1.68
C ASP A 118 6.75 -5.01 -2.93
N SER A 119 6.52 -5.94 -3.85
CA SER A 119 7.24 -5.98 -5.13
C SER A 119 7.00 -4.72 -5.96
N TYR A 120 5.76 -4.21 -6.00
CA TYR A 120 5.44 -2.98 -6.72
C TYR A 120 6.09 -1.74 -6.09
N ILE A 121 6.03 -1.61 -4.76
CA ILE A 121 6.67 -0.52 -4.00
C ILE A 121 8.18 -0.53 -4.26
N ARG A 122 8.83 -1.69 -4.15
CA ARG A 122 10.25 -1.84 -4.42
C ARG A 122 10.61 -1.45 -5.85
N HIS A 123 9.81 -1.90 -6.82
CA HIS A 123 10.01 -1.56 -8.22
C HIS A 123 9.92 -0.04 -8.45
N PHE A 124 8.94 0.63 -7.85
CA PHE A 124 8.80 2.08 -7.92
C PHE A 124 10.05 2.81 -7.40
N PHE A 125 10.49 2.49 -6.18
CA PHE A 125 11.68 3.14 -5.61
C PHE A 125 12.97 2.77 -6.33
N GLN A 126 13.08 1.57 -6.89
CA GLN A 126 14.22 1.17 -7.71
C GLN A 126 14.27 1.98 -9.01
N GLY A 127 13.12 2.23 -9.62
CA GLY A 127 13.03 2.94 -10.90
C GLY A 127 13.03 4.47 -10.79
N CYS A 128 12.85 5.05 -9.60
CA CYS A 128 12.65 6.49 -9.43
C CYS A 128 13.59 7.08 -8.35
N THR A 129 14.73 7.63 -8.78
CA THR A 129 15.69 8.30 -7.88
C THR A 129 15.05 9.49 -7.17
N MET A 130 14.25 10.28 -7.89
CA MET A 130 13.55 11.43 -7.33
C MET A 130 12.62 11.04 -6.17
N ALA A 131 11.93 9.91 -6.25
CA ALA A 131 11.10 9.42 -5.15
C ALA A 131 11.92 9.02 -3.93
N ARG A 132 13.11 8.43 -4.11
CA ARG A 132 14.00 8.09 -2.99
C ARG A 132 14.46 9.34 -2.24
N GLU A 133 14.88 10.38 -2.97
CA GLU A 133 15.29 11.67 -2.41
C GLU A 133 14.13 12.33 -1.67
N MET A 134 12.99 12.50 -2.35
CA MET A 134 11.80 13.11 -1.76
C MET A 134 11.32 12.38 -0.50
N PHE A 135 11.36 11.04 -0.50
CA PHE A 135 10.94 10.28 0.67
C PHE A 135 11.89 10.45 1.85
N LYS A 136 13.22 10.50 1.62
CA LYS A 136 14.18 10.78 2.69
C LYS A 136 13.85 12.10 3.39
N ASP A 137 13.59 13.14 2.62
CA ASP A 137 13.28 14.49 3.12
C ASP A 137 11.91 14.57 3.82
N SER A 138 10.92 13.80 3.36
CA SER A 138 9.55 13.83 3.86
C SER A 138 9.20 12.69 4.83
N SER A 139 10.15 11.81 5.15
CA SER A 139 9.89 10.58 5.93
C SER A 139 9.26 10.84 7.31
N GLU A 140 9.51 12.01 7.91
CA GLU A 140 8.92 12.41 9.20
C GLU A 140 7.41 12.70 9.14
N TRP A 141 6.86 12.91 7.95
CA TRP A 141 5.43 13.17 7.76
C TRP A 141 4.57 11.91 7.79
N TYR A 142 5.21 10.74 7.73
CA TYR A 142 4.56 9.44 7.62
C TYR A 142 4.59 8.66 8.94
N ASP A 143 3.76 7.62 9.03
CA ASP A 143 3.81 6.66 10.13
C ASP A 143 5.22 6.05 10.28
N LYS A 144 5.69 5.91 11.53
CA LYS A 144 7.06 5.48 11.82
C LYS A 144 7.39 4.10 11.27
N ASP A 145 6.43 3.17 11.26
CA ASP A 145 6.65 1.82 10.75
C ASP A 145 6.74 1.83 9.22
N PHE A 146 5.87 2.60 8.56
CA PHE A 146 5.93 2.80 7.11
C PHE A 146 7.23 3.50 6.69
N ALA A 147 7.60 4.60 7.35
CA ALA A 147 8.85 5.31 7.10
C ALA A 147 10.07 4.40 7.26
N LYS A 148 10.11 3.60 8.32
CA LYS A 148 11.18 2.62 8.55
C LYS A 148 11.23 1.56 7.44
N TYR A 149 10.09 1.07 6.99
CA TYR A 149 9.97 0.09 5.92
C TYR A 149 10.53 0.65 4.59
N ILE A 150 10.09 1.84 4.18
CA ILE A 150 10.56 2.46 2.93
C ILE A 150 12.04 2.85 3.01
N LEU A 151 12.51 3.43 4.12
CA LEU A 151 13.93 3.76 4.29
C LEU A 151 14.82 2.53 4.23
N LYS A 152 14.34 1.36 4.68
CA LYS A 152 15.03 0.08 4.52
C LYS A 152 15.14 -0.29 3.03
N ILE A 153 14.05 -0.21 2.27
CA ILE A 153 14.05 -0.48 0.82
C ILE A 153 15.05 0.43 0.10
N ILE A 154 15.02 1.73 0.40
CA ILE A 154 15.92 2.72 -0.21
C ILE A 154 17.38 2.37 0.07
N ARG A 155 17.74 2.04 1.32
CA ARG A 155 19.10 1.62 1.67
C ARG A 155 19.54 0.34 0.94
N GLU A 156 18.65 -0.64 0.79
CA GLU A 156 18.93 -1.88 0.06
C GLU A 156 19.21 -1.62 -1.43
N ILE A 157 18.49 -0.67 -2.04
CA ILE A 157 18.72 -0.25 -3.43
C ILE A 157 20.06 0.47 -3.56
N GLU A 158 20.30 1.47 -2.71
CA GLU A 158 21.53 2.28 -2.77
C GLU A 158 22.79 1.46 -2.50
N TRP A 159 22.70 0.46 -1.62
CA TRP A 159 23.78 -0.50 -1.39
C TRP A 159 24.10 -1.32 -2.65
N LYS A 160 23.07 -1.86 -3.32
CA LYS A 160 23.25 -2.61 -4.58
C LYS A 160 23.80 -1.74 -5.71
N ASP A 161 23.46 -0.46 -5.74
CA ASP A 161 23.99 0.48 -6.73
C ASP A 161 25.48 0.77 -6.47
N TYR A 162 25.88 0.85 -5.20
CA TYR A 162 27.27 1.02 -4.80
C TYR A 162 28.13 -0.19 -5.18
N ASP A 163 27.68 -1.41 -4.86
CA ASP A 163 28.43 -2.64 -5.15
C ASP A 163 28.69 -2.81 -6.66
N ARG A 164 27.68 -2.57 -7.49
CA ARG A 164 27.82 -2.60 -8.97
C ARG A 164 28.87 -1.63 -9.49
N PHE A 165 28.96 -0.44 -8.89
CA PHE A 165 29.94 0.57 -9.29
C PHE A 165 31.38 0.22 -8.88
N VAL A 166 31.56 -0.60 -7.84
CA VAL A 166 32.89 -1.08 -7.42
C VAL A 166 33.37 -2.19 -8.36
N GLU A 167 32.50 -3.15 -8.69
CA GLU A 167 32.82 -4.26 -9.60
C GLU A 167 33.28 -3.76 -10.99
N ASP A 168 32.59 -2.76 -11.56
CA ASP A 168 32.94 -2.18 -12.87
C ASP A 168 34.31 -1.49 -12.90
N LYS A 169 34.89 -1.12 -11.74
CA LYS A 169 36.21 -0.47 -11.67
C LYS A 169 37.38 -1.43 -11.64
N ASP A 170 37.16 -2.66 -11.18
CA ASP A 170 38.21 -3.67 -11.08
C ASP A 170 38.44 -4.40 -12.43
N GLU A 171 37.54 -4.20 -13.42
CA GLU A 171 37.63 -4.78 -14.77
C GLU A 171 38.34 -3.90 -15.81
N VAL A 172 38.82 -2.69 -15.42
CA VAL A 172 39.51 -1.73 -16.31
C VAL A 172 40.99 -1.61 -15.98
#